data_AF-M1RL95-F1
#
_entry.id   AF-M1RL95-F1
#
_cell.length_a   1.000
_cell.length_b   1.000
_cell.length_c   1.000
_cell.angle_alpha   90.00
_cell.angle_beta   90.00
_cell.angle_gamma   90.00
#
_symmetry.space_group_name_H-M   'P 1'
#
loop_
_entity.id
_entity.type
_entity.pdbx_description
1 polymer ?
#
loop_
_entity_poly.entity_id
_entity_poly.type
_entity_poly.pdbx_seq_one_letter_code
_entity_poly.pdbx_strand_id
1 'polypeptide(L)'
;MDKIIDIKKQELNLKLSELNRIKDEINTLETEKKDIEKAMNLLNKDVSSYDEYISNLVAYQKLYVRLKAIEKTLDELRLLEEALAEEAKDIVRDIKAMEIIKHNRQIEYIKKELYQEEMNASFFYNLKHFYIVLIALFLAFSMKSFGAPALYQNAKTQVEQNINSDEQNLNLLLDQKLQKLEKEKKELQALIKQQEELQKLQKKKQEEAKKKKQQEEQEIQKYVKVVAAADSDQAGAMLNDVDPEIAAKILVMPPSRKAGDILSAMDPKKAALVTDYIMTHKKELNAMKKEIMNANNQAQNQNASSPSSSQSPNQNQPQNSPPPPPG
;
A
#
# COMPACT_ATOMS: atom_id res chain seq x y z
N MET A 1 4.28 0.25 -29.33
CA MET A 1 4.01 -0.70 -28.24
C MET A 1 5.26 -1.51 -27.94
N ASP A 2 5.82 -2.24 -28.92
CA ASP A 2 7.02 -3.06 -28.70
C ASP A 2 8.21 -2.27 -28.15
N LYS A 3 8.57 -1.16 -28.78
CA LYS A 3 9.62 -0.26 -28.27
C LYS A 3 9.38 0.22 -26.82
N ILE A 4 8.13 0.41 -26.41
CA ILE A 4 7.79 0.88 -25.05
C ILE A 4 7.93 -0.26 -24.05
N ILE A 5 7.47 -1.46 -24.42
CA ILE A 5 7.65 -2.68 -23.63
C ILE A 5 9.14 -2.99 -23.45
N ASP A 6 9.94 -2.84 -24.51
CA ASP A 6 11.39 -3.08 -24.45
C ASP A 6 12.09 -2.08 -23.52
N ILE A 7 11.74 -0.80 -23.59
CA ILE A 7 12.24 0.23 -22.65
C ILE A 7 11.88 -0.13 -21.20
N LYS A 8 10.63 -0.54 -20.94
CA LYS A 8 10.18 -0.95 -19.60
C LYS A 8 10.91 -2.21 -19.11
N LYS A 9 11.23 -3.15 -19.99
CA LYS A 9 12.06 -4.34 -19.66
C LYS A 9 13.50 -3.95 -19.33
N GLN A 10 14.08 -2.99 -20.03
CA GLN A 10 15.39 -2.44 -19.69
C GLN A 10 15.38 -1.73 -18.34
N GLU A 11 14.37 -0.91 -18.08
CA GLU A 11 14.15 -0.24 -16.79
C GLU A 11 14.06 -1.27 -15.63
N LEU A 12 13.29 -2.34 -15.82
CA LEU A 12 13.19 -3.45 -14.86
C LEU A 12 14.55 -4.10 -14.60
N ASN A 13 15.31 -4.39 -15.64
CA ASN A 13 16.62 -5.02 -15.50
C ASN A 13 17.60 -4.13 -14.71
N LEU A 14 17.57 -2.82 -14.94
CA LEU A 14 18.37 -1.87 -14.16
C LEU A 14 17.97 -1.89 -12.68
N LYS A 15 16.67 -1.84 -12.38
CA LYS A 15 16.16 -1.91 -11.00
C LYS A 15 16.52 -3.21 -10.30
N LEU A 16 16.43 -4.34 -10.99
CA LEU A 16 16.85 -5.64 -10.44
C LEU A 16 18.37 -5.70 -10.20
N SER A 17 19.18 -5.07 -11.06
CA SER A 17 20.62 -4.96 -10.85
C SER A 17 20.95 -4.11 -9.63
N GLU A 18 20.26 -2.98 -9.43
CA GLU A 18 20.41 -2.12 -8.25
C GLU A 18 20.00 -2.87 -6.97
N LEU A 19 18.88 -3.59 -7.02
CA LEU A 19 18.38 -4.41 -5.91
C LEU A 19 19.38 -5.48 -5.49
N ASN A 20 19.97 -6.19 -6.46
CA ASN A 20 20.98 -7.21 -6.18
C ASN A 20 22.23 -6.59 -5.54
N ARG A 21 22.69 -5.44 -6.04
CA ARG A 21 23.82 -4.73 -5.45
C ARG A 21 23.56 -4.35 -3.98
N ILE A 22 22.36 -3.86 -3.67
CA ILE A 22 21.99 -3.50 -2.30
C ILE A 22 21.92 -4.74 -1.40
N LYS A 23 21.38 -5.86 -1.89
CA LYS A 23 21.39 -7.13 -1.15
C LYS A 23 22.80 -7.61 -0.82
N ASP A 24 23.72 -7.49 -1.77
CA ASP A 24 25.13 -7.85 -1.55
C ASP A 24 25.80 -6.93 -0.52
N GLU A 25 25.50 -5.63 -0.55
CA GLU A 25 25.97 -4.65 0.43
C GLU A 25 25.42 -4.93 1.85
N ILE A 26 24.12 -5.23 1.96
CA ILE A 26 23.47 -5.65 3.21
C ILE A 26 24.17 -6.91 3.75
N ASN A 27 24.34 -7.95 2.94
CA ASN A 27 25.00 -9.19 3.36
C ASN A 27 26.44 -8.96 3.85
N THR A 28 27.17 -8.06 3.18
CA THR A 28 28.53 -7.68 3.57
C THR A 28 28.54 -6.99 4.94
N LEU A 29 27.66 -6.02 5.14
CA LEU A 29 27.52 -5.29 6.41
C LEU A 29 27.01 -6.18 7.55
N GLU A 30 26.12 -7.13 7.29
CA GLU A 30 25.69 -8.13 8.28
C GLU A 30 26.84 -9.03 8.73
N THR A 31 27.71 -9.43 7.80
CA THR A 31 28.91 -10.19 8.11
C THR A 31 29.86 -9.37 8.97
N GLU A 32 30.13 -8.12 8.59
CA GLU A 32 30.96 -7.20 9.36
C GLU A 32 30.41 -6.93 10.76
N LYS A 33 29.09 -6.70 10.88
CA LYS A 33 28.39 -6.57 12.15
C LYS A 33 28.64 -7.79 13.04
N LYS A 34 28.44 -8.99 12.52
CA LYS A 34 28.65 -10.24 13.26
C LYS A 34 30.10 -10.39 13.74
N ASP A 35 31.07 -9.99 12.94
CA ASP A 35 32.48 -10.05 13.31
C ASP A 35 32.85 -9.01 14.38
N ILE A 36 32.27 -7.82 14.33
CA ILE A 36 32.41 -6.81 15.38
C ILE A 36 31.79 -7.31 16.69
N GLU A 37 30.59 -7.90 16.67
CA GLU A 37 29.95 -8.46 17.85
C GLU A 37 30.80 -9.57 18.49
N LYS A 38 31.40 -10.46 17.67
CA LYS A 38 32.35 -11.45 18.17
C LYS A 38 33.57 -10.80 18.82
N ALA A 39 34.17 -9.79 18.18
CA ALA A 39 35.32 -9.08 18.73
C ALA A 39 34.99 -8.39 20.05
N MET A 40 33.83 -7.75 20.15
CA MET A 40 33.33 -7.14 21.39
C MET A 40 33.14 -8.18 22.51
N ASN A 41 32.61 -9.35 22.19
CA ASN A 41 32.46 -10.46 23.16
C ASN A 41 33.83 -10.99 23.65
N LEU A 42 34.84 -11.02 22.79
CA LEU A 42 36.20 -11.42 23.18
C LEU A 42 36.85 -10.42 24.14
N LEU A 43 36.62 -9.12 23.95
CA LEU A 43 37.13 -8.05 24.82
C LEU A 43 36.49 -8.07 26.21
N ASN A 44 35.34 -8.72 26.37
CA ASN A 44 34.58 -8.77 27.62
C ASN A 44 34.91 -9.99 28.50
N LYS A 45 35.99 -10.72 28.19
CA LYS A 45 36.49 -11.87 28.97
C LYS A 45 37.32 -11.41 30.17
N ASP A 46 37.51 -12.31 31.14
CA ASP A 46 38.30 -12.05 32.35
C ASP A 46 39.69 -11.48 32.01
N VAL A 47 40.01 -10.35 32.62
CA VAL A 47 41.20 -9.56 32.34
C VAL A 47 42.21 -9.71 33.48
N SER A 48 43.48 -9.90 33.15
CA SER A 48 44.52 -10.23 34.16
C SER A 48 45.15 -8.99 34.79
N SER A 49 45.01 -7.82 34.16
CA SER A 49 45.56 -6.56 34.66
C SER A 49 44.64 -5.37 34.43
N TYR A 50 44.84 -4.32 35.22
CA TYR A 50 44.10 -3.06 35.09
C TYR A 50 44.39 -2.34 33.76
N ASP A 51 45.65 -2.33 33.31
CA ASP A 51 46.02 -1.68 32.04
C ASP A 51 45.38 -2.38 30.82
N GLU A 52 45.29 -3.71 30.87
CA GLU A 52 44.59 -4.52 29.88
C GLU A 52 43.07 -4.26 29.92
N TYR A 53 42.49 -4.05 31.11
CA TYR A 53 41.08 -3.71 31.26
C TYR A 53 40.76 -2.36 30.61
N ILE A 54 41.56 -1.33 30.88
CA ILE A 54 41.41 0.00 30.26
C ILE A 54 41.57 -0.08 28.75
N SER A 55 42.55 -0.84 28.26
CA SER A 55 42.78 -1.05 26.82
C SER A 55 41.58 -1.73 26.15
N ASN A 56 41.01 -2.76 26.78
CA ASN A 56 39.83 -3.46 26.29
C ASN A 56 38.60 -2.55 26.29
N LEU A 57 38.41 -1.70 27.30
CA LEU A 57 37.31 -0.73 27.36
C LEU A 57 37.37 0.26 26.18
N VAL A 58 38.55 0.82 25.89
CA VAL A 58 38.74 1.74 24.76
C VAL A 58 38.48 1.05 23.42
N ALA A 59 38.99 -0.17 23.24
CA ALA A 59 38.75 -0.97 22.04
C ALA A 59 37.26 -1.31 21.87
N TYR A 60 36.58 -1.70 22.95
CA TYR A 60 35.15 -1.99 22.97
C TYR A 60 34.33 -0.77 22.55
N GLN A 61 34.63 0.41 23.11
CA GLN A 61 33.90 1.63 22.79
C GLN A 61 34.07 2.03 21.31
N LYS A 62 35.29 1.86 20.75
CA LYS A 62 35.54 2.08 19.31
C LYS A 62 34.73 1.13 18.43
N LEU A 63 34.68 -0.16 18.80
CA LEU A 63 33.88 -1.17 18.10
C LEU A 63 32.38 -0.90 18.19
N TYR A 64 31.89 -0.49 19.36
CA TYR A 64 30.49 -0.13 19.58
C TYR A 64 30.04 1.04 18.70
N VAL A 65 30.86 2.09 18.57
CA VAL A 65 30.57 3.22 17.68
C VAL A 65 30.48 2.76 16.22
N ARG A 66 31.39 1.89 15.78
CA ARG A 66 31.36 1.31 14.41
C ARG A 66 30.13 0.43 14.22
N LEU A 67 29.79 -0.41 15.19
CA LEU A 67 28.59 -1.25 15.18
C LEU A 67 27.34 -0.40 14.99
N LYS A 68 27.18 0.68 15.77
CA LYS A 68 26.04 1.58 15.66
C LYS A 68 25.95 2.27 14.30
N ALA A 69 27.08 2.64 13.70
CA ALA A 69 27.10 3.18 12.35
C ALA A 69 26.64 2.14 11.31
N ILE A 70 27.11 0.89 11.41
CA ILE A 70 26.70 -0.21 10.52
C ILE A 70 25.21 -0.51 10.68
N GLU A 71 24.69 -0.59 11.91
CA GLU A 71 23.26 -0.81 12.17
C GLU A 71 22.39 0.26 11.49
N LYS A 72 22.79 1.52 11.61
CA LYS A 72 22.10 2.62 10.95
C LYS A 72 22.11 2.49 9.42
N THR A 73 23.27 2.16 8.83
CA THR A 73 23.38 1.97 7.38
C THR A 73 22.55 0.77 6.91
N LEU A 74 22.51 -0.33 7.68
CA LEU A 74 21.68 -1.49 7.39
C LEU A 74 20.19 -1.14 7.36
N ASP A 75 19.72 -0.35 8.31
CA ASP A 75 18.32 0.10 8.34
C ASP A 75 17.98 0.96 7.11
N GLU A 76 18.87 1.89 6.74
CA GLU A 76 18.71 2.72 5.53
C GLU A 76 18.70 1.88 4.24
N LEU A 77 19.60 0.89 4.13
CA LEU A 77 19.68 0.00 2.96
C LEU A 77 18.48 -0.95 2.86
N ARG A 78 17.94 -1.45 3.97
CA ARG A 78 16.73 -2.31 3.99
C ARG A 78 15.49 -1.55 3.53
N LEU A 79 15.35 -0.28 3.94
CA LEU A 79 14.27 0.58 3.42
C LEU A 79 14.42 0.81 1.92
N LEU A 80 15.65 1.00 1.42
CA LEU A 80 15.92 1.16 0.00
C LEU A 80 15.66 -0.14 -0.79
N GLU A 81 16.01 -1.29 -0.24
CA GLU A 81 15.72 -2.61 -0.80
C GLU A 81 14.21 -2.80 -0.98
N GLU A 82 13.41 -2.50 0.05
CA GLU A 82 11.96 -2.61 0.01
C GLU A 82 11.35 -1.67 -1.05
N ALA A 83 11.83 -0.42 -1.12
CA ALA A 83 11.37 0.55 -2.11
C ALA A 83 11.67 0.08 -3.55
N LEU A 84 12.90 -0.37 -3.82
CA LEU A 84 13.27 -0.88 -5.14
C LEU A 84 12.52 -2.16 -5.53
N ALA A 85 12.25 -3.03 -4.55
CA ALA A 85 11.46 -4.23 -4.78
C ALA A 85 10.00 -3.90 -5.17
N GLU A 86 9.40 -2.87 -4.56
CA GLU A 86 8.04 -2.44 -4.94
C GLU A 86 8.03 -1.74 -6.31
N GLU A 87 9.01 -0.87 -6.60
CA GLU A 87 9.17 -0.27 -7.94
C GLU A 87 9.31 -1.33 -9.04
N ALA A 88 10.12 -2.37 -8.81
CA ALA A 88 10.28 -3.47 -9.75
C ALA A 88 8.96 -4.22 -9.99
N LYS A 89 8.14 -4.43 -8.94
CA LYS A 89 6.80 -5.05 -9.09
C LYS A 89 5.87 -4.17 -9.92
N ASP A 90 5.90 -2.85 -9.73
CA ASP A 90 5.08 -1.92 -10.51
C ASP A 90 5.46 -1.94 -11.99
N ILE A 91 6.75 -1.95 -12.31
CA ILE A 91 7.21 -2.07 -13.70
C ILE A 91 6.74 -3.40 -14.32
N VAL A 92 6.75 -4.50 -13.58
CA VAL A 92 6.23 -5.80 -14.05
C VAL A 92 4.72 -5.73 -14.33
N ARG A 93 3.94 -5.08 -13.46
CA ARG A 93 2.50 -4.87 -13.66
C ARG A 93 2.25 -4.06 -14.94
N ASP A 94 3.03 -3.00 -15.16
CA ASP A 94 2.96 -2.15 -16.35
C ASP A 94 3.28 -2.94 -17.63
N ILE A 95 4.37 -3.72 -17.65
CA ILE A 95 4.74 -4.56 -18.79
C ILE A 95 3.58 -5.51 -19.14
N LYS A 96 3.00 -6.18 -18.13
CA LYS A 96 1.88 -7.10 -18.34
C LYS A 96 0.64 -6.39 -18.89
N ALA A 97 0.31 -5.21 -18.37
CA ALA A 97 -0.79 -4.40 -18.88
C ALA A 97 -0.56 -4.00 -20.35
N MET A 98 0.67 -3.60 -20.70
CA MET A 98 1.03 -3.28 -22.07
C MET A 98 0.97 -4.50 -23.00
N GLU A 99 1.41 -5.67 -22.55
CA GLU A 99 1.32 -6.91 -23.34
C GLU A 99 -0.15 -7.29 -23.63
N ILE A 100 -1.06 -7.12 -22.66
CA ILE A 100 -2.51 -7.30 -22.86
C ILE A 100 -3.04 -6.31 -23.89
N ILE A 101 -2.71 -5.02 -23.76
CA ILE A 101 -3.15 -3.99 -24.71
C ILE A 101 -2.61 -4.29 -26.12
N LYS A 102 -1.37 -4.74 -26.24
CA LYS A 102 -0.77 -5.14 -27.52
C LYS A 102 -1.57 -6.29 -28.15
N HIS A 103 -1.86 -7.32 -27.37
CA HIS A 103 -2.63 -8.47 -27.85
C HIS A 103 -4.04 -8.07 -28.30
N ASN A 104 -4.74 -7.27 -27.51
CA ASN A 104 -6.07 -6.77 -27.86
C ASN A 104 -6.04 -5.94 -29.15
N ARG A 105 -5.03 -5.09 -29.33
CA ARG A 105 -4.87 -4.31 -30.56
C ARG A 105 -4.63 -5.20 -31.79
N GLN A 106 -3.89 -6.30 -31.65
CA GLN A 106 -3.68 -7.26 -32.73
C GLN A 106 -4.98 -7.97 -33.11
N ILE A 107 -5.77 -8.40 -32.12
CA ILE A 107 -7.10 -8.98 -32.37
C ILE A 107 -8.00 -8.01 -33.13
N GLU A 108 -8.05 -6.74 -32.70
CA GLU A 108 -8.85 -5.71 -33.38
C GLU A 108 -8.36 -5.44 -34.81
N TYR A 109 -7.05 -5.50 -35.06
CA TYR A 109 -6.51 -5.39 -36.41
C TYR A 109 -6.95 -6.57 -37.30
N ILE A 110 -6.80 -7.80 -36.81
CA ILE A 110 -7.20 -9.02 -37.53
C ILE A 110 -8.71 -9.01 -37.81
N LYS A 111 -9.54 -8.61 -36.85
CA LYS A 111 -10.99 -8.47 -37.06
C LYS A 111 -11.31 -7.49 -38.18
N LYS A 112 -10.62 -6.34 -38.23
CA LYS A 112 -10.83 -5.34 -39.29
C LYS A 112 -10.40 -5.87 -40.66
N GLU A 113 -9.29 -6.58 -40.73
CA GLU A 113 -8.79 -7.19 -41.96
C GLU A 113 -9.77 -8.25 -42.48
N LEU A 114 -10.24 -9.15 -41.62
CA LEU A 114 -11.26 -10.14 -41.95
C LEU A 114 -12.57 -9.48 -42.42
N TYR A 115 -13.03 -8.43 -41.75
CA TYR A 115 -14.24 -7.70 -42.16
C TYR A 115 -14.07 -7.02 -43.53
N GLN A 116 -12.89 -6.49 -43.83
CA GLN A 116 -12.58 -5.92 -45.15
C GLN A 116 -12.53 -7.01 -46.22
N GLU A 117 -11.93 -8.16 -45.95
CA GLU A 117 -11.92 -9.30 -46.85
C GLU A 117 -13.33 -9.84 -47.12
N GLU A 118 -14.17 -9.96 -46.08
CA GLU A 118 -15.57 -10.37 -46.20
C GLU A 118 -16.39 -9.36 -47.02
N MET A 119 -16.21 -8.06 -46.78
CA MET A 119 -16.83 -7.01 -47.60
C MET A 119 -16.38 -7.09 -49.06
N ASN A 120 -15.09 -7.29 -49.31
CA ASN A 120 -14.55 -7.40 -50.66
C ASN A 120 -15.06 -8.67 -51.36
N ALA A 121 -15.03 -9.82 -50.68
CA ALA A 121 -15.55 -11.08 -51.20
C ALA A 121 -17.05 -10.99 -51.51
N SER A 122 -17.83 -10.38 -50.60
CA SER A 122 -19.26 -10.11 -50.79
C SER A 122 -19.50 -9.15 -51.96
N PHE A 123 -18.69 -8.10 -52.10
CA PHE A 123 -18.75 -7.18 -53.23
C PHE A 123 -18.45 -7.89 -54.56
N PHE A 124 -17.38 -8.69 -54.63
CA PHE A 124 -17.05 -9.46 -55.84
C PHE A 124 -18.08 -10.54 -56.15
N TYR A 125 -18.64 -11.20 -55.13
CA TYR A 125 -19.73 -12.15 -55.29
C TYR A 125 -20.97 -11.48 -55.90
N ASN A 126 -21.36 -10.33 -55.34
CA ASN A 126 -22.49 -9.53 -55.83
C ASN A 126 -22.22 -8.96 -57.22
N LEU A 127 -20.99 -8.52 -57.51
CA LEU A 127 -20.58 -8.01 -58.81
C LEU A 127 -20.59 -9.11 -59.87
N LYS A 128 -20.09 -10.30 -59.53
CA LYS A 128 -20.15 -11.49 -60.41
C LYS A 128 -21.59 -11.91 -60.67
N HIS A 129 -22.44 -11.94 -59.64
CA HIS A 129 -23.87 -12.22 -59.80
C HIS A 129 -24.57 -11.15 -60.63
N PHE A 130 -24.28 -9.87 -60.42
CA PHE A 130 -24.80 -8.77 -61.22
C PHE A 130 -24.36 -8.90 -62.68
N TYR A 131 -23.10 -9.24 -62.94
CA TYR A 131 -22.59 -9.48 -64.29
C TYR A 131 -23.23 -10.73 -64.93
N ILE A 132 -23.45 -11.80 -64.16
CA ILE A 132 -24.19 -12.99 -64.61
C ILE A 132 -25.65 -12.66 -64.90
N VAL A 133 -26.31 -11.82 -64.09
CA VAL A 133 -27.69 -11.36 -64.32
C VAL A 133 -27.77 -10.45 -65.54
N LEU A 134 -26.79 -9.57 -65.75
CA LEU A 134 -26.67 -8.75 -66.96
C LEU A 134 -26.44 -9.61 -68.21
N ILE A 135 -25.53 -10.58 -68.12
CA ILE A 135 -25.30 -11.58 -69.18
C ILE A 135 -26.56 -12.42 -69.38
N ALA A 136 -27.27 -12.84 -68.33
CA ALA A 136 -28.49 -13.63 -68.43
C ALA A 136 -29.66 -12.82 -68.98
N LEU A 137 -29.74 -11.52 -68.71
CA LEU A 137 -30.69 -10.59 -69.36
C LEU A 137 -30.34 -10.38 -70.84
N PHE A 138 -29.05 -10.21 -71.15
CA PHE A 138 -28.55 -10.11 -72.51
C PHE A 138 -28.73 -11.42 -73.29
N LEU A 139 -28.51 -12.56 -72.66
CA LEU A 139 -28.73 -13.91 -73.20
C LEU A 139 -30.21 -14.26 -73.25
N ALA A 140 -31.05 -13.86 -72.30
CA ALA A 140 -32.51 -14.05 -72.37
C ALA A 140 -33.14 -13.18 -73.46
N PHE A 141 -32.55 -12.01 -73.74
CA PHE A 141 -32.86 -11.23 -74.93
C PHE A 141 -32.39 -11.94 -76.22
N SER A 142 -31.33 -12.75 -76.14
CA SER A 142 -30.73 -13.48 -77.28
C SER A 142 -31.24 -14.93 -77.45
N MET A 143 -31.90 -15.50 -76.44
CA MET A 143 -32.22 -16.92 -76.35
C MET A 143 -33.66 -17.12 -75.85
N LYS A 144 -34.60 -16.86 -76.76
CA LYS A 144 -35.76 -17.75 -76.99
C LYS A 144 -35.33 -19.12 -77.55
N SER A 145 -34.13 -19.60 -77.24
CA SER A 145 -33.47 -20.70 -77.94
C SER A 145 -32.56 -21.48 -76.99
N PHE A 146 -33.05 -22.66 -76.58
CA PHE A 146 -32.37 -23.76 -75.90
C PHE A 146 -32.00 -23.63 -74.40
N GLY A 147 -32.40 -24.67 -73.65
CA GLY A 147 -32.18 -24.81 -72.21
C GLY A 147 -31.42 -26.09 -71.82
N ALA A 148 -31.12 -26.22 -70.52
CA ALA A 148 -30.75 -27.48 -69.85
C ALA A 148 -30.78 -27.33 -68.30
N PRO A 149 -31.67 -28.03 -67.55
CA PRO A 149 -31.84 -27.85 -66.10
C PRO A 149 -31.09 -28.86 -65.20
N ALA A 150 -30.30 -29.79 -65.73
CA ALA A 150 -29.79 -30.94 -64.95
C ALA A 150 -28.44 -30.72 -64.21
N LEU A 151 -27.63 -29.71 -64.56
CA LEU A 151 -26.34 -29.46 -63.90
C LEU A 151 -26.44 -28.55 -62.66
N TYR A 152 -27.57 -27.86 -62.48
CA TYR A 152 -27.75 -26.88 -61.40
C TYR A 152 -28.11 -27.54 -60.05
N GLN A 153 -28.77 -28.69 -60.06
CA GLN A 153 -29.23 -29.36 -58.83
C GLN A 153 -28.08 -30.06 -58.07
N ASN A 154 -27.12 -30.67 -58.77
CA ASN A 154 -26.02 -31.39 -58.11
C ASN A 154 -24.98 -30.45 -57.48
N ALA A 155 -24.75 -29.28 -58.08
CA ALA A 155 -23.84 -28.27 -57.53
C ALA A 155 -24.44 -27.55 -56.31
N LYS A 156 -25.74 -27.26 -56.32
CA LYS A 156 -26.43 -26.62 -55.19
C LYS A 156 -26.43 -27.50 -53.94
N THR A 157 -26.63 -28.80 -54.12
CA THR A 157 -26.72 -29.76 -53.01
C THR A 157 -25.37 -29.98 -52.31
N GLN A 158 -24.24 -29.99 -53.03
CA GLN A 158 -22.90 -30.06 -52.42
C GLN A 158 -22.51 -28.78 -51.68
N VAL A 159 -22.90 -27.61 -52.21
CA VAL A 159 -22.61 -26.33 -51.56
C VAL A 159 -23.42 -26.15 -50.27
N GLU A 160 -24.72 -26.52 -50.26
CA GLU A 160 -25.55 -26.48 -49.05
C GLU A 160 -25.07 -27.45 -47.95
N GLN A 161 -24.51 -28.61 -48.32
CA GLN A 161 -23.93 -29.54 -47.35
C GLN A 161 -22.63 -29.03 -46.73
N ASN A 162 -21.75 -28.43 -47.52
CA ASN A 162 -20.50 -27.86 -47.02
C ASN A 162 -20.75 -26.62 -46.13
N ILE A 163 -21.69 -25.75 -46.51
CA ILE A 163 -22.07 -24.59 -45.71
C ILE A 163 -22.64 -25.02 -44.34
N ASN A 164 -23.54 -26.00 -44.30
CA ASN A 164 -24.09 -26.50 -43.04
C ASN A 164 -23.02 -27.14 -42.13
N SER A 165 -22.06 -27.87 -42.71
CA SER A 165 -20.92 -28.43 -41.97
C SER A 165 -20.05 -27.33 -41.34
N ASP A 166 -19.72 -26.30 -42.10
CA ASP A 166 -18.88 -25.21 -41.65
C ASP A 166 -19.58 -24.35 -40.59
N GLU A 167 -20.89 -24.14 -40.74
CA GLU A 167 -21.71 -23.43 -39.75
C GLU A 167 -21.80 -24.20 -38.42
N GLN A 168 -21.93 -25.53 -38.47
CA GLN A 168 -21.94 -26.38 -37.27
C GLN A 168 -20.58 -26.37 -36.56
N ASN A 169 -19.48 -26.47 -37.31
CA ASN A 169 -18.13 -26.40 -36.75
C ASN A 169 -17.84 -25.03 -36.13
N LEU A 170 -18.29 -23.95 -36.78
CA LEU A 170 -18.13 -22.59 -36.27
C LEU A 170 -18.93 -22.37 -34.98
N ASN A 171 -20.18 -22.85 -34.94
CA ASN A 171 -21.01 -22.77 -33.73
C ASN A 171 -20.41 -23.58 -32.57
N LEU A 172 -19.87 -24.78 -32.83
CA LEU A 172 -19.19 -25.59 -31.82
C LEU A 172 -17.97 -24.86 -31.24
N LEU A 173 -17.17 -24.24 -32.11
CA LEU A 173 -15.97 -23.49 -31.71
C LEU A 173 -16.33 -22.20 -30.95
N LEU A 174 -17.43 -21.56 -31.32
CA LEU A 174 -17.97 -20.39 -30.64
C LEU A 174 -18.48 -20.74 -29.23
N ASP A 175 -19.21 -21.85 -29.10
CA ASP A 175 -19.68 -22.36 -27.81
C ASP A 175 -18.52 -22.73 -26.88
N GLN A 176 -17.48 -23.38 -27.40
CA GLN A 176 -16.29 -23.70 -26.62
C GLN A 176 -15.57 -22.43 -26.12
N LYS A 177 -15.47 -21.39 -26.97
CA LYS A 177 -14.90 -20.10 -26.57
C LYS A 177 -15.78 -19.39 -25.55
N LEU A 178 -17.10 -19.39 -25.72
CA LEU A 178 -18.05 -18.80 -24.77
C LEU A 178 -17.95 -19.46 -23.40
N GLN A 179 -17.91 -20.80 -23.35
CA GLN A 179 -17.73 -21.53 -22.08
C GLN A 179 -16.40 -21.20 -21.42
N LYS A 180 -15.31 -21.06 -22.19
CA LYS A 180 -14.01 -20.67 -21.65
C LYS A 180 -14.03 -19.26 -21.09
N LEU A 181 -14.59 -18.29 -21.82
CA LEU A 181 -14.75 -16.91 -21.35
C LEU A 181 -15.63 -16.84 -20.09
N GLU A 182 -16.68 -17.66 -20.00
CA GLU A 182 -17.54 -17.67 -18.83
C GLU A 182 -16.82 -18.21 -17.58
N LYS A 183 -15.97 -19.23 -17.74
CA LYS A 183 -15.11 -19.74 -16.66
C LYS A 183 -14.10 -18.69 -16.22
N GLU A 184 -13.38 -18.08 -17.16
CA GLU A 184 -12.40 -17.02 -16.86
C GLU A 184 -13.07 -15.82 -16.16
N LYS A 185 -14.29 -15.45 -16.57
CA LYS A 185 -15.08 -14.39 -15.92
C LYS A 185 -15.45 -14.76 -14.48
N LYS A 186 -15.85 -16.01 -14.22
CA LYS A 186 -16.17 -16.49 -12.87
C LYS A 186 -14.93 -16.49 -11.97
N GLU A 187 -13.79 -16.93 -12.49
CA GLU A 187 -12.50 -16.91 -11.78
C GLU A 187 -12.07 -15.47 -11.45
N LEU A 188 -12.15 -14.55 -12.42
CA LEU A 188 -11.86 -13.13 -12.20
C LEU A 188 -12.79 -12.52 -11.14
N GLN A 189 -14.08 -12.83 -11.16
CA GLN A 189 -15.01 -12.36 -10.14
C GLN A 189 -14.68 -12.91 -8.74
N ALA A 190 -14.23 -14.16 -8.64
CA ALA A 190 -13.79 -14.73 -7.38
C ALA A 190 -12.53 -14.03 -6.84
N LEU A 191 -11.56 -13.76 -7.71
CA LEU A 191 -10.34 -13.02 -7.36
C LEU A 191 -10.64 -11.58 -6.92
N ILE A 192 -11.55 -10.88 -7.60
CA ILE A 192 -11.97 -9.53 -7.21
C ILE A 192 -12.60 -9.56 -5.80
N LYS A 193 -13.49 -10.52 -5.52
CA LYS A 193 -14.09 -10.68 -4.19
C LYS A 193 -13.04 -10.94 -3.10
N GLN A 194 -12.07 -11.81 -3.36
CA GLN A 194 -10.97 -12.06 -2.43
C GLN A 194 -10.14 -10.80 -2.17
N GLN A 195 -9.87 -10.01 -3.21
CA GLN A 195 -9.13 -8.75 -3.07
C GLN A 195 -9.89 -7.73 -2.23
N GLU A 196 -11.21 -7.61 -2.42
CA GLU A 196 -12.06 -6.73 -1.61
C GLU A 196 -12.09 -7.14 -0.14
N GLU A 197 -12.16 -8.44 0.16
CA GLU A 197 -12.11 -8.95 1.53
C GLU A 197 -10.76 -8.65 2.20
N LEU A 198 -9.65 -8.84 1.48
CA LEU A 198 -8.32 -8.49 1.97
C LEU A 198 -8.18 -7.00 2.25
N GLN A 199 -8.71 -6.14 1.37
CA GLN A 199 -8.71 -4.69 1.61
C GLN A 199 -9.55 -4.31 2.84
N LYS A 200 -10.74 -4.92 3.02
CA LYS A 200 -11.57 -4.70 4.22
C LYS A 200 -10.84 -5.13 5.49
N LEU A 201 -10.16 -6.27 5.46
CA LEU A 201 -9.40 -6.77 6.59
C LEU A 201 -8.21 -5.86 6.93
N GLN A 202 -7.50 -5.36 5.92
CA GLN A 202 -6.41 -4.39 6.11
C GLN A 202 -6.92 -3.07 6.73
N LYS A 203 -8.02 -2.51 6.21
CA LYS A 203 -8.64 -1.31 6.79
C LYS A 203 -9.03 -1.52 8.25
N LYS A 204 -9.65 -2.66 8.57
CA LYS A 204 -10.03 -3.00 9.95
C LYS A 204 -8.81 -3.10 10.87
N LYS A 205 -7.71 -3.74 10.41
CA LYS A 205 -6.45 -3.80 11.17
C LYS A 205 -5.85 -2.41 11.41
N GLN A 206 -5.87 -1.54 10.40
CA GLN A 206 -5.38 -0.16 10.55
C GLN A 206 -6.24 0.66 11.52
N GLU A 207 -7.56 0.51 11.48
CA GLU A 207 -8.46 1.18 12.43
C GLU A 207 -8.28 0.68 13.86
N GLU A 208 -8.14 -0.63 14.05
CA GLU A 208 -7.85 -1.22 15.37
C GLU A 208 -6.49 -0.76 15.91
N ALA A 209 -5.45 -0.71 15.06
CA ALA A 209 -4.14 -0.17 15.45
C ALA A 209 -4.21 1.30 15.85
N LYS A 210 -4.96 2.13 15.10
CA LYS A 210 -5.20 3.54 15.44
C LYS A 210 -5.92 3.70 16.77
N LYS A 211 -6.98 2.90 17.02
CA LYS A 211 -7.71 2.92 18.29
C LYS A 211 -6.83 2.50 19.46
N LYS A 212 -6.00 1.46 19.30
CA LYS A 212 -5.04 1.04 20.33
C LYS A 212 -4.01 2.13 20.63
N LYS A 213 -3.44 2.75 19.60
CA LYS A 213 -2.49 3.86 19.78
C LYS A 213 -3.13 5.04 20.54
N GLN A 214 -4.37 5.39 20.20
CA GLN A 214 -5.11 6.45 20.91
C GLN A 214 -5.41 6.10 22.37
N GLN A 215 -5.75 4.84 22.67
CA GLN A 215 -5.97 4.38 24.04
C GLN A 215 -4.68 4.44 24.85
N GLU A 216 -3.56 3.94 24.30
CA GLU A 216 -2.24 3.99 24.94
C GLU A 216 -1.81 5.44 25.20
N GLU A 217 -1.98 6.34 24.22
CA GLU A 217 -1.69 7.77 24.40
C GLU A 217 -2.54 8.41 25.52
N GLN A 218 -3.83 8.06 25.62
CA GLN A 218 -4.71 8.55 26.69
C GLN A 218 -4.30 8.03 28.07
N GLU A 219 -3.90 6.76 28.16
CA GLU A 219 -3.42 6.16 29.40
C GLU A 219 -2.11 6.82 29.85
N ILE A 220 -1.13 6.96 28.95
CA ILE A 220 0.12 7.66 29.22
C ILE A 220 -0.15 9.08 29.72
N GLN A 221 -1.07 9.82 29.10
CA GLN A 221 -1.43 11.17 29.57
C GLN A 221 -2.03 11.18 30.99
N LYS A 222 -2.85 10.19 31.35
CA LYS A 222 -3.40 10.07 32.71
C LYS A 222 -2.26 9.81 33.71
N TYR A 223 -1.37 8.89 33.40
CA TYR A 223 -0.21 8.58 34.24
C TYR A 223 0.72 9.78 34.38
N VAL A 224 1.01 10.51 33.30
CA VAL A 224 1.81 11.74 33.33
C VAL A 224 1.20 12.78 34.28
N LYS A 225 -0.12 12.94 34.30
CA LYS A 225 -0.77 13.89 35.23
C LYS A 225 -0.60 13.49 36.70
N VAL A 226 -0.74 12.19 37.00
CA VAL A 226 -0.56 11.67 38.37
C VAL A 226 0.90 11.82 38.81
N VAL A 227 1.85 11.40 37.97
CA VAL A 227 3.30 11.50 38.22
C VAL A 227 3.77 12.96 38.32
N ALA A 228 3.19 13.85 37.51
CA ALA A 228 3.50 15.29 37.57
C ALA A 228 2.92 15.97 38.82
N ALA A 229 1.86 15.44 39.42
CA ALA A 229 1.29 15.96 40.67
C ALA A 229 1.97 15.38 41.92
N ALA A 230 2.53 14.18 41.84
CA ALA A 230 3.31 13.56 42.90
C ALA A 230 4.66 14.29 43.14
N ASP A 231 5.19 14.14 44.35
CA ASP A 231 6.57 14.49 44.66
C ASP A 231 7.55 13.49 44.01
N SER A 232 8.83 13.84 43.96
CA SER A 232 9.82 13.06 43.21
C SER A 232 10.02 11.64 43.77
N ASP A 233 9.89 11.47 45.09
CA ASP A 233 10.07 10.18 45.76
C ASP A 233 8.90 9.24 45.48
N GLN A 234 7.67 9.74 45.59
CA GLN A 234 6.46 8.98 45.25
C GLN A 234 6.38 8.66 43.76
N ALA A 235 6.72 9.62 42.90
CA ALA A 235 6.79 9.41 41.46
C ALA A 235 7.85 8.34 41.10
N GLY A 236 9.02 8.38 41.74
CA GLY A 236 10.07 7.36 41.56
C GLY A 236 9.59 5.97 41.96
N ALA A 237 8.93 5.86 43.12
CA ALA A 237 8.34 4.61 43.58
C ALA A 237 7.24 4.09 42.64
N MET A 238 6.36 4.96 42.13
CA MET A 238 5.32 4.57 41.16
C MET A 238 5.92 4.03 39.86
N LEU A 239 6.99 4.64 39.36
CA LEU A 239 7.65 4.19 38.13
C LEU A 239 8.48 2.91 38.35
N ASN A 240 8.81 2.55 39.60
CA ASN A 240 9.46 1.28 39.93
C ASN A 240 8.57 0.05 39.72
N ASP A 241 7.27 0.22 39.49
CA ASP A 241 6.35 -0.87 39.13
C ASP A 241 5.93 -0.86 37.64
N VAL A 242 6.27 0.20 36.91
CA VAL A 242 5.89 0.40 35.49
C VAL A 242 6.97 -0.11 34.53
N ASP A 243 6.60 -0.69 33.39
CA ASP A 243 7.59 -1.14 32.40
C ASP A 243 8.57 0.00 32.00
N PRO A 244 9.89 -0.28 31.84
CA PRO A 244 10.88 0.75 31.52
C PRO A 244 10.54 1.60 30.28
N GLU A 245 9.89 1.02 29.26
CA GLU A 245 9.44 1.75 28.07
C GLU A 245 8.34 2.76 28.43
N ILE A 246 7.33 2.33 29.19
CA ILE A 246 6.21 3.20 29.59
C ILE A 246 6.71 4.29 30.55
N ALA A 247 7.60 3.93 31.48
CA ALA A 247 8.24 4.88 32.38
C ALA A 247 9.06 5.93 31.62
N ALA A 248 9.78 5.53 30.56
CA ALA A 248 10.49 6.44 29.67
C ALA A 248 9.53 7.41 28.95
N LYS A 249 8.42 6.89 28.39
CA LYS A 249 7.36 7.70 27.75
C LYS A 249 6.76 8.73 28.73
N ILE A 250 6.60 8.37 29.99
CA ILE A 250 6.10 9.28 31.03
C ILE A 250 7.16 10.33 31.41
N LEU A 251 8.42 9.93 31.62
CA LEU A 251 9.50 10.78 32.11
C LEU A 251 9.98 11.84 31.13
N VAL A 252 9.78 11.64 29.82
CA VAL A 252 10.10 12.68 28.82
C VAL A 252 9.11 13.85 28.83
N MET A 253 7.95 13.69 29.45
CA MET A 253 6.89 14.70 29.47
C MET A 253 7.13 15.87 30.44
N PRO A 254 7.48 15.65 31.73
CA PRO A 254 7.76 16.74 32.67
C PRO A 254 9.05 17.52 32.30
N PRO A 255 9.29 18.69 32.94
CA PRO A 255 10.54 19.43 32.77
C PRO A 255 11.75 18.60 33.20
N SER A 256 12.88 18.76 32.49
CA SER A 256 14.08 17.92 32.67
C SER A 256 14.58 17.86 34.11
N ARG A 257 14.44 18.95 34.88
CA ARG A 257 14.82 18.99 36.29
C ARG A 257 13.98 18.02 37.13
N LYS A 258 12.66 18.10 37.02
CA LYS A 258 11.73 17.19 37.71
C LYS A 258 11.91 15.75 37.25
N ALA A 259 12.13 15.52 35.96
CA ALA A 259 12.43 14.19 35.44
C ALA A 259 13.73 13.61 36.03
N GLY A 260 14.76 14.44 36.19
CA GLY A 260 16.01 14.06 36.85
C GLY A 260 15.82 13.72 38.33
N ASP A 261 15.06 14.54 39.05
CA ASP A 261 14.75 14.30 40.46
C ASP A 261 13.97 12.99 40.65
N ILE A 262 13.00 12.70 39.76
CA ILE A 262 12.25 11.43 39.78
C ILE A 262 13.18 10.24 39.46
N LEU A 263 14.03 10.35 38.44
CA LEU A 263 15.01 9.31 38.11
C LEU A 263 15.97 9.01 39.26
N SER A 264 16.38 10.03 40.02
CA SER A 264 17.22 9.86 41.20
C SER A 264 16.51 9.14 42.36
N ALA A 265 15.18 9.19 42.42
CA ALA A 265 14.37 8.49 43.40
C ALA A 265 13.91 7.09 42.96
N MET A 266 14.16 6.70 41.71
CA MET A 266 13.88 5.36 41.20
C MET A 266 14.92 4.34 41.68
N ASP A 267 14.58 3.05 41.57
CA ASP A 267 15.55 1.98 41.75
C ASP A 267 16.70 2.15 40.73
N PRO A 268 17.99 2.11 41.15
CA PRO A 268 19.11 2.40 40.26
C PRO A 268 19.20 1.52 39.02
N LYS A 269 18.82 0.23 39.12
CA LYS A 269 18.84 -0.68 37.96
C LYS A 269 17.73 -0.32 36.99
N LYS A 270 16.55 0.02 37.52
CA LYS A 270 15.42 0.42 36.69
C LYS A 270 15.62 1.78 36.05
N ALA A 271 16.16 2.75 36.79
CA ALA A 271 16.52 4.07 36.27
C ALA A 271 17.51 3.98 35.11
N ALA A 272 18.48 3.06 35.18
CA ALA A 272 19.41 2.81 34.10
C ALA A 272 18.71 2.29 32.83
N LEU A 273 17.81 1.31 32.94
CA LEU A 273 17.04 0.77 31.81
C LEU A 273 16.14 1.84 31.16
N VAL A 274 15.46 2.64 31.99
CA VAL A 274 14.64 3.76 31.54
C VAL A 274 15.49 4.80 30.81
N THR A 275 16.65 5.14 31.35
CA THR A 275 17.58 6.10 30.74
C THR A 275 18.12 5.60 29.42
N ASP A 276 18.51 4.32 29.34
CA ASP A 276 18.95 3.68 28.11
C ASP A 276 17.85 3.77 27.05
N TYR A 277 16.61 3.40 27.40
CA TYR A 277 15.46 3.49 26.50
C TYR A 277 15.24 4.93 26.00
N ILE A 278 15.31 5.93 26.88
CA ILE A 278 15.17 7.36 26.52
C ILE A 278 16.27 7.77 25.53
N MET A 279 17.50 7.30 25.72
CA MET A 279 18.62 7.64 24.85
C MET A 279 18.52 6.96 23.48
N THR A 280 18.17 5.69 23.43
CA THR A 280 18.01 4.92 22.18
C THR A 280 16.83 5.44 21.35
N HIS A 281 15.69 5.74 21.99
CA HIS A 281 14.44 6.13 21.30
C HIS A 281 14.18 7.63 21.36
N LYS A 282 15.21 8.45 21.59
CA LYS A 282 15.10 9.91 21.78
C LYS A 282 14.30 10.61 20.69
N LYS A 283 14.50 10.23 19.41
CA LYS A 283 13.80 10.84 18.27
C LYS A 283 12.29 10.56 18.30
N GLU A 284 11.92 9.32 18.59
CA GLU A 284 10.53 8.85 18.66
C GLU A 284 9.80 9.44 19.86
N LEU A 285 10.43 9.43 21.03
CA LEU A 285 9.89 10.01 22.26
C LEU A 285 9.68 11.53 22.12
N ASN A 286 10.58 12.24 21.43
CA ASN A 286 10.40 13.66 21.14
C ASN A 286 9.27 13.91 20.14
N ALA A 287 9.11 13.05 19.12
CA ALA A 287 8.00 13.14 18.19
C ALA A 287 6.66 12.90 18.90
N MET A 288 6.56 11.87 19.74
CA MET A 288 5.41 11.58 20.59
C MET A 288 5.08 12.76 21.51
N LYS A 289 6.08 13.30 22.23
CA LYS A 289 5.89 14.47 23.09
C LYS A 289 5.31 15.65 22.32
N LYS A 290 5.80 15.90 21.10
CA LYS A 290 5.29 16.97 20.22
C LYS A 290 3.87 16.70 19.75
N GLU A 291 3.55 15.46 19.35
CA GLU A 291 2.19 15.03 18.97
C GLU A 291 1.19 15.24 20.12
N ILE A 292 1.54 14.78 21.33
CA ILE A 292 0.70 14.93 22.53
C ILE A 292 0.51 16.41 22.91
N MET A 293 1.57 17.22 22.87
CA MET A 293 1.48 18.66 23.14
C MET A 293 0.59 19.38 22.12
N ASN A 294 0.70 19.02 20.84
CA ASN A 294 -0.13 19.61 19.78
C ASN A 294 -1.61 19.20 19.93
N ALA A 295 -1.89 17.94 20.27
CA ALA A 295 -3.25 17.46 20.50
C ALA A 295 -3.93 18.17 21.68
N ASN A 296 -3.19 18.41 22.77
CA ASN A 296 -3.70 19.15 23.93
C ASN A 296 -3.99 20.63 23.60
N ASN A 297 -3.13 21.28 22.80
CA ASN A 297 -3.36 22.66 22.35
C ASN A 297 -4.59 22.79 21.44
N GLN A 298 -4.85 21.80 20.58
CA GLN A 298 -6.05 21.77 19.74
C GLN A 298 -7.33 21.54 20.55
N ALA A 299 -7.30 20.66 21.56
CA ALA A 299 -8.43 20.42 22.44
C ALA A 299 -8.77 21.64 23.32
N GLN A 300 -7.78 22.42 23.75
CA GLN A 300 -8.01 23.66 24.50
C GLN A 300 -8.58 24.79 23.65
N ASN A 301 -8.18 24.90 22.38
CA ASN A 301 -8.73 25.91 21.46
C ASN A 301 -10.19 25.62 21.03
N GLN A 302 -10.61 24.35 21.01
CA GLN A 302 -12.01 23.98 20.74
C GLN A 302 -12.93 24.26 21.94
N ASN A 303 -12.42 24.19 23.17
CA ASN A 303 -13.19 24.54 24.37
C ASN A 303 -13.26 26.05 24.65
N ALA A 304 -12.33 26.86 24.10
CA ALA A 304 -12.34 28.32 24.25
C ALA A 304 -13.27 29.06 23.27
N SER A 305 -13.89 28.35 22.31
CA SER A 305 -14.76 28.94 21.27
C SER A 305 -16.24 28.54 21.41
N SER A 306 -16.67 28.07 22.59
CA SER A 306 -18.10 27.96 22.93
C SER A 306 -18.60 29.28 23.52
N PRO A 307 -19.61 29.96 22.93
CA PRO A 307 -20.19 31.16 23.52
C PRO A 307 -20.96 30.77 24.78
N SER A 308 -20.71 31.51 25.86
CA SER A 308 -21.48 31.48 27.10
C SER A 308 -22.95 31.83 26.85
N SER A 309 -23.82 30.82 26.80
CA SER A 309 -25.26 30.98 26.94
C SER A 309 -25.64 31.08 28.41
N SER A 310 -25.35 32.22 29.03
CA SER A 310 -26.05 32.68 30.23
C SER A 310 -27.14 33.68 29.80
N GLN A 311 -28.28 33.17 29.34
CA GLN A 311 -29.51 33.96 29.28
C GLN A 311 -30.35 33.64 30.52
N SER A 312 -30.33 34.55 31.49
CA SER A 312 -31.45 34.70 32.43
C SER A 312 -32.61 35.37 31.69
N PRO A 313 -33.86 34.91 31.84
CA PRO A 313 -35.00 35.55 31.20
C PRO A 313 -35.38 36.82 31.95
N ASN A 314 -35.18 37.98 31.32
CA ASN A 314 -35.67 39.26 31.78
C ASN A 314 -37.17 39.38 31.42
N GLN A 315 -38.03 39.28 32.44
CA GLN A 315 -39.46 39.59 32.34
C GLN A 315 -39.64 41.11 32.29
N ASN A 316 -40.02 41.65 31.13
CA ASN A 316 -40.60 42.99 31.05
C ASN A 316 -42.11 42.87 31.27
N GLN A 317 -42.57 43.25 32.47
CA GLN A 317 -43.95 43.61 32.76
C GLN A 317 -44.06 45.15 32.74
N PRO A 318 -45.02 45.76 32.02
CA PRO A 318 -45.21 47.19 32.03
C PRO A 318 -45.89 47.66 33.34
N GLN A 319 -45.28 48.65 34.00
CA GLN A 319 -45.86 49.37 35.14
C GLN A 319 -47.09 50.17 34.70
N ASN A 320 -48.26 49.75 35.18
CA ASN A 320 -49.44 50.60 35.29
C ASN A 320 -49.69 50.87 36.77
N SER A 321 -49.34 52.08 37.24
CA SER A 321 -49.74 52.59 38.55
C SER A 321 -50.82 53.65 38.35
N PRO A 322 -52.01 53.53 38.99
CA PRO A 322 -52.98 54.62 39.04
C PRO A 322 -52.57 55.68 40.08
N PRO A 323 -53.02 56.94 39.93
CA PRO A 323 -52.62 58.05 40.79
C PRO A 323 -53.27 57.99 42.18
N PRO A 324 -52.69 58.67 43.19
CA PRO A 324 -53.22 58.65 44.54
C PRO A 324 -54.56 59.40 44.65
N PRO A 325 -55.47 58.98 45.56
CA PRO A 325 -56.73 59.67 45.75
C PRO A 325 -56.54 61.01 46.46
N PRO A 326 -57.38 62.02 46.17
CA PRO A 326 -57.51 63.21 47.00
C PRO A 326 -58.55 62.97 48.10
N GLY A 327 -58.17 63.14 49.37
CA GLY A 327 -59.09 63.15 50.51
C GLY A 327 -59.21 61.82 51.25
#